data_AF-A0A0Q8QN04-F1
#
_entry.id   AF-A0A0Q8QN04-F1
#
_cell.length_a   1.000
_cell.length_b   1.000
_cell.length_c   1.000
_cell.angle_alpha   90.00
_cell.angle_beta   90.00
_cell.angle_gamma   90.00
#
_symmetry.space_group_name_H-M   'P 1'
#
loop_
_entity.id
_entity.type
_entity.pdbx_description
1 polymer ?
#
loop_
_entity_poly.entity_id
_entity_poly.type
_entity_poly.pdbx_seq_one_letter_code
_entity_poly.pdbx_strand_id
1 'polypeptide(L)'
;MAKSFISNQVRSGKNGLILTCSGRTIPEPPYALIESSRQLTLYDQWLVSQAQQEAEVNGDEVLHARLLRMDENPLNEEVRELLHDYLFGESTPCFGIEVVVVKEDKKE
;
A
#
# COMPACT_ATOMS: atom_id res chain seq x y z
N MET A 1 -3.31 30.03 12.97
CA MET A 1 -3.12 29.51 11.60
C MET A 1 -3.11 28.00 11.66
N ALA A 2 -4.23 27.34 11.37
CA ALA A 2 -4.26 25.88 11.27
C ALA A 2 -3.64 25.50 9.92
N LYS A 3 -2.44 24.91 9.93
CA LYS A 3 -1.90 24.24 8.75
C LYS A 3 -2.75 22.99 8.53
N SER A 4 -3.69 23.06 7.60
CA SER A 4 -4.40 21.89 7.12
C SER A 4 -3.39 21.03 6.37
N PHE A 5 -2.81 20.04 7.04
CA PHE A 5 -2.07 19.00 6.37
C PHE A 5 -3.10 18.17 5.62
N ILE A 6 -3.15 18.34 4.29
CA ILE A 6 -3.79 17.37 3.42
C ILE A 6 -2.87 16.14 3.50
N SER A 7 -3.12 15.29 4.48
CA SER A 7 -2.69 13.90 4.42
C SER A 7 -3.42 13.34 3.22
N ASN A 8 -2.69 13.13 2.13
CA ASN A 8 -3.16 12.29 1.04
C ASN A 8 -3.25 10.87 1.61
N GLN A 9 -4.33 10.59 2.32
CA GLN A 9 -4.70 9.22 2.65
C GLN A 9 -4.90 8.53 1.33
N VAL A 10 -4.11 7.48 1.08
CA VAL A 10 -4.47 6.45 0.12
C VAL A 10 -5.77 5.89 0.65
N ARG A 11 -6.87 6.36 0.06
CA ARG A 11 -8.23 6.05 0.52
C ARG A 11 -8.40 4.55 0.36
N SER A 12 -8.38 3.85 1.49
CA SER A 12 -8.94 2.51 1.60
C SER A 12 -10.33 2.56 1.00
N GLY A 13 -10.49 1.94 -0.17
CA GLY A 13 -11.81 1.84 -0.79
C GLY A 13 -12.68 0.96 0.09
N LYS A 14 -13.97 1.30 0.22
CA LYS A 14 -14.97 0.58 1.03
C LYS A 14 -15.12 -0.93 0.75
N ASN A 15 -14.35 -1.48 -0.19
CA ASN A 15 -14.40 -2.87 -0.66
C ASN A 15 -13.03 -3.58 -0.61
N GLY A 16 -12.04 -3.07 0.13
CA GLY A 16 -10.71 -3.71 0.22
C GLY A 16 -9.84 -3.51 -1.03
N LEU A 17 -10.06 -2.42 -1.76
CA LEU A 17 -9.32 -2.04 -2.96
C LEU A 17 -8.78 -0.61 -2.82
N ILE A 18 -7.59 -0.35 -3.33
CA ILE A 18 -6.92 0.96 -3.34
C ILE A 18 -6.60 1.38 -4.76
N LEU A 19 -6.64 2.69 -5.01
CA LEU A 19 -6.30 3.27 -6.31
C LEU A 19 -4.79 3.56 -6.37
N THR A 20 -4.13 3.09 -7.42
CA THR A 20 -2.74 3.42 -7.74
C THR A 20 -2.64 4.75 -8.48
N CYS A 21 -1.44 5.32 -8.58
CA CYS A 21 -1.18 6.57 -9.32
C CYS A 21 -1.47 6.44 -10.82
N SER A 22 -1.41 5.23 -11.38
CA SER A 22 -1.79 4.93 -12.76
C SER A 22 -3.31 4.90 -12.98
N GLY A 23 -4.10 4.96 -11.91
CA GLY A 23 -5.57 4.90 -11.96
C GLY A 23 -6.14 3.48 -11.92
N ARG A 24 -5.32 2.47 -11.62
CA ARG A 24 -5.79 1.08 -11.41
C ARG A 24 -6.20 0.84 -9.97
N THR A 25 -7.11 -0.12 -9.79
CA THR A 25 -7.48 -0.59 -8.45
C THR A 25 -6.76 -1.90 -8.15
N ILE A 26 -5.99 -1.93 -7.07
CA ILE A 26 -5.31 -3.12 -6.55
C ILE A 26 -5.92 -3.52 -5.19
N PRO A 27 -5.84 -4.79 -4.76
CA PRO A 27 -6.27 -5.19 -3.42
C PRO A 27 -5.49 -4.45 -2.34
N GLU A 28 -6.14 -4.16 -1.22
CA GLU A 28 -5.50 -3.57 -0.04
C GLU A 28 -4.35 -4.44 0.51
N PRO A 29 -3.39 -3.81 1.22
CA PRO A 29 -2.35 -4.56 1.91
C PRO A 29 -2.96 -5.48 2.98
N PRO A 30 -2.34 -6.64 3.26
CA PRO A 30 -2.84 -7.59 4.25
C PRO A 30 -2.87 -7.02 5.68
N TYR A 31 -2.06 -5.98 5.93
CA TYR A 31 -1.99 -5.28 7.21
C TYR A 31 -1.89 -3.78 6.96
N ALA A 32 -2.80 -3.01 7.57
CA ALA A 32 -2.74 -1.54 7.55
C ALA A 32 -1.73 -1.00 8.59
N LEU A 33 -1.48 -1.75 9.65
CA LEU A 33 -0.49 -1.46 10.70
C LEU A 33 0.44 -2.65 10.85
N ILE A 34 1.74 -2.37 10.81
CA ILE A 34 2.78 -3.37 10.95
C ILE A 34 3.26 -3.37 12.41
N GLU A 35 2.88 -4.39 13.17
CA GLU A 35 3.19 -4.54 14.59
C GLU A 35 4.26 -5.62 14.85
N SER A 36 4.63 -6.38 13.81
CA SER A 36 5.58 -7.49 13.92
C SER A 36 6.41 -7.66 12.66
N SER A 37 7.61 -8.24 12.79
CA SER A 37 8.48 -8.56 11.65
C SER A 37 7.81 -9.49 10.64
N ARG A 38 6.93 -10.39 11.09
CA ARG A 38 6.15 -11.26 10.19
C ARG A 38 5.15 -10.47 9.35
N GLN A 39 4.47 -9.50 9.94
CA GLN A 39 3.57 -8.60 9.20
C GLN A 39 4.36 -7.74 8.22
N LEU A 40 5.56 -7.28 8.59
CA LEU A 40 6.44 -6.52 7.70
C LEU A 40 6.82 -7.35 6.47
N THR A 41 7.24 -8.60 6.66
CA THR A 41 7.55 -9.51 5.55
C THR A 41 6.35 -9.71 4.62
N LEU A 42 5.16 -9.96 5.17
CA LEU A 42 3.95 -10.16 4.37
C LEU A 42 3.51 -8.89 3.63
N TYR A 43 3.67 -7.72 4.26
CA TYR A 43 3.43 -6.44 3.63
C TYR A 43 4.41 -6.19 2.47
N ASP A 44 5.71 -6.43 2.70
CA ASP A 44 6.75 -6.28 1.68
C ASP A 44 6.53 -7.24 0.50
N GLN A 45 6.10 -8.49 0.74
CA GLN A 45 5.72 -9.44 -0.32
C GLN A 45 4.54 -8.94 -1.14
N TRP A 46 3.52 -8.43 -0.46
CA TRP A 46 2.36 -7.84 -1.12
C TRP A 46 2.79 -6.65 -1.99
N LEU A 47 3.64 -5.76 -1.47
CA LEU A 47 4.08 -4.55 -2.15
C LEU A 47 4.84 -4.88 -3.45
N VAL A 48 5.78 -5.83 -3.38
CA VAL A 48 6.52 -6.31 -4.56
C VAL A 48 5.56 -6.94 -5.57
N SER A 49 4.62 -7.78 -5.12
CA SER A 49 3.68 -8.44 -6.02
C SER A 49 2.76 -7.45 -6.75
N GLN A 50 2.26 -6.42 -6.05
CA GLN A 50 1.45 -5.38 -6.69
C GLN A 50 2.27 -4.54 -7.66
N ALA A 51 3.51 -4.16 -7.30
CA ALA A 51 4.40 -3.42 -8.18
C ALA A 51 4.78 -4.22 -9.44
N GLN A 52 4.95 -5.54 -9.34
CA GLN A 52 5.19 -6.41 -10.49
C GLN A 52 4.01 -6.41 -11.45
N GLN A 53 2.79 -6.60 -10.94
CA GLN A 53 1.58 -6.58 -11.75
C GLN A 53 1.35 -5.21 -12.42
N GLU A 54 1.63 -4.14 -11.70
CA GLU A 54 1.53 -2.78 -12.23
C GLU A 54 2.56 -2.52 -13.33
N ALA A 55 3.80 -2.96 -13.14
CA ALA A 55 4.87 -2.87 -14.13
C ALA A 55 4.57 -3.70 -15.40
N GLU A 56 4.07 -4.92 -15.24
CA GLU A 56 3.65 -5.77 -16.37
C GLU A 56 2.56 -5.09 -17.20
N VAL A 57 1.58 -4.48 -16.54
CA VAL A 57 0.46 -3.80 -17.21
C VAL A 57 0.91 -2.53 -17.92
N ASN A 58 1.77 -1.73 -17.28
CA ASN A 58 2.27 -0.49 -17.86
C ASN A 58 3.33 -0.73 -18.95
N GLY A 59 3.74 -1.98 -19.16
CA GLY A 59 4.81 -2.34 -20.10
C GLY A 59 6.20 -1.94 -19.63
N ASP A 60 6.40 -1.76 -18.31
CA ASP A 60 7.71 -1.48 -17.72
C ASP A 60 8.47 -2.79 -17.47
N GLU A 61 8.97 -3.36 -18.57
CA GLU A 61 9.71 -4.61 -18.56
C GLU A 61 10.99 -4.54 -17.71
N VAL A 62 11.59 -3.36 -17.60
CA VAL A 62 12.82 -3.14 -16.82
C VAL A 62 12.52 -3.24 -15.33
N LEU A 63 11.49 -2.54 -14.86
CA LEU A 63 11.07 -2.59 -13.47
C LEU A 63 10.54 -4.00 -13.12
N HIS A 64 9.72 -4.59 -13.99
CA HIS A 64 9.22 -5.95 -13.79
C HIS A 64 10.35 -6.97 -13.65
N ALA A 65 11.34 -6.95 -14.55
CA ALA A 65 12.50 -7.85 -14.47
C ALA A 65 13.37 -7.60 -13.23
N ARG A 66 13.48 -6.35 -12.76
CA ARG A 66 14.20 -6.00 -11.54
C ARG A 66 13.49 -6.52 -10.29
N LEU A 67 12.17 -6.34 -10.23
CA LEU A 67 11.34 -6.82 -9.14
C LEU A 67 11.31 -8.35 -9.04
N LEU A 68 11.35 -9.06 -10.17
CA LEU A 68 11.43 -10.53 -10.19
C LEU A 68 12.72 -11.09 -9.58
N ARG A 69 13.78 -10.28 -9.52
CA ARG A 69 15.09 -10.67 -8.96
C ARG A 69 15.28 -10.22 -7.51
N MET A 70 14.29 -9.56 -6.92
CA MET A 70 14.35 -9.15 -5.52
C MET A 70 14.00 -10.35 -4.62
N ASP A 71 15.04 -11.00 -4.11
CA ASP A 71 14.95 -12.05 -3.08
C ASP A 71 14.94 -11.47 -1.64
N GLU A 72 15.10 -10.15 -1.49
CA GLU A 72 15.28 -9.51 -0.18
C GLU A 72 13.95 -9.35 0.55
N ASN A 73 13.82 -10.07 1.67
CA ASN A 73 12.70 -9.94 2.58
C ASN A 73 13.19 -10.04 4.03
N PRO A 74 13.06 -8.98 4.85
CA PRO A 74 12.35 -7.72 4.59
C PRO A 74 13.08 -6.79 3.60
N LEU A 75 12.31 -5.94 2.91
CA LEU A 75 12.85 -4.88 2.06
C LEU A 75 13.58 -3.84 2.91
N ASN A 76 14.65 -3.26 2.36
CA ASN A 76 15.21 -2.04 2.92
C ASN A 76 14.21 -0.87 2.77
N GLU A 77 14.39 0.16 3.60
CA GLU A 77 13.47 1.32 3.64
C GLU A 77 13.42 2.06 2.30
N GLU A 78 14.58 2.29 1.67
CA GLU A 78 14.66 3.00 0.38
C GLU A 78 13.89 2.29 -0.74
N VAL A 79 13.99 0.96 -0.84
CA VAL A 79 13.23 0.24 -1.88
C VAL A 79 11.75 0.24 -1.56
N ARG A 80 11.37 0.15 -0.28
CA ARG A 80 9.96 0.26 0.11
C ARG A 80 9.38 1.63 -0.29
N GLU A 81 10.09 2.71 -0.03
CA GLU A 81 9.70 4.06 -0.44
C GLU A 81 9.59 4.19 -1.97
N LEU A 82 10.51 3.61 -2.72
CA LEU A 82 10.46 3.61 -4.19
C LEU A 82 9.23 2.85 -4.72
N LEU A 83 8.88 1.71 -4.11
CA LEU A 83 7.68 0.96 -4.52
C LEU A 83 6.40 1.67 -4.13
N HIS A 84 6.38 2.35 -2.98
CA HIS A 84 5.27 3.21 -2.61
C HIS A 84 5.11 4.38 -3.59
N ASP A 85 6.19 5.06 -3.95
CA ASP A 85 6.17 6.15 -4.92
C ASP A 85 5.71 5.64 -6.30
N TYR A 86 6.19 4.48 -6.71
CA TYR A 86 5.77 3.86 -7.97
C TYR A 86 4.28 3.52 -8.00
N LEU A 87 3.74 2.93 -6.92
CA LEU A 87 2.34 2.50 -6.87
C LEU A 87 1.37 3.65 -6.56
N PHE A 88 1.76 4.59 -5.71
CA PHE A 88 0.86 5.59 -5.13
C PHE A 88 1.28 7.03 -5.40
N GLY A 89 2.48 7.26 -5.92
CA GLY A 89 3.05 8.61 -6.07
C GLY A 89 3.46 9.24 -4.74
N GLU A 90 3.60 8.43 -3.68
CA GLU A 90 3.95 8.88 -2.34
C GLU A 90 4.89 7.91 -1.65
N SER A 91 5.92 8.41 -0.96
CA SER A 91 6.90 7.58 -0.26
C SER A 91 6.31 6.89 1.00
N THR A 92 5.27 7.47 1.60
CA THR A 92 4.64 6.99 2.86
C THR A 92 3.09 7.01 2.77
N PRO A 93 2.51 6.14 1.93
CA PRO A 93 1.07 6.08 1.74
C PRO A 93 0.38 5.70 3.05
N CYS A 94 -0.62 6.48 3.44
CA CYS A 94 -1.45 6.18 4.60
C CYS A 94 -2.72 5.46 4.14
N PHE A 95 -2.84 4.17 4.43
CA PHE A 95 -4.06 3.40 4.20
C PHE A 95 -5.05 3.67 5.33
N GLY A 96 -6.11 4.41 5.03
CA GLY A 96 -7.10 4.82 6.03
C GLY A 96 -7.86 3.62 6.60
N ILE A 97 -7.54 3.18 7.82
CA ILE A 97 -8.42 2.28 8.56
C ILE A 97 -9.69 3.09 8.86
N GLU A 98 -10.77 2.89 8.11
CA GLU A 98 -12.10 3.29 8.60
C GLU A 98 -12.35 2.42 9.84
N VAL A 99 -11.97 2.92 11.01
CA VAL A 99 -12.42 2.35 12.29
C VAL A 99 -13.92 2.55 12.30
N VAL A 100 -14.67 1.55 11.85
CA VAL A 100 -16.11 1.51 12.00
C VAL A 100 -16.34 1.39 13.51
N VAL A 101 -16.52 2.53 14.17
CA VAL A 101 -17.06 2.59 15.52
C VAL A 101 -18.48 2.07 15.40
N VAL A 102 -18.65 0.75 15.61
CA VAL A 102 -19.97 0.17 15.84
C VAL A 102 -20.44 0.79 17.15
N LYS A 103 -21.28 1.83 17.04
CA LYS A 103 -22.08 2.25 18.18
C LYS A 103 -23.00 1.07 18.46
N GLU A 104 -22.66 0.27 19.46
CA GLU A 104 -23.61 -0.63 20.08
C GLU A 104 -24.74 0.25 20.63
N ASP A 105 -25.80 0.40 19.84
CA ASP A 105 -27.09 0.87 20.32
C ASP A 105 -27.57 -0.19 21.32
N LYS A 106 -27.24 0.02 22.59
CA LYS A 106 -27.88 -0.67 23.71
C LYS A 106 -29.36 -0.31 23.64
N LYS A 107 -30.15 -1.21 23.06
CA LYS A 107 -31.60 -1.15 23.10
C LYS A 107 -32.03 -1.43 24.54
N GLU A 108 -32.67 -0.41 25.11
CA GLU A 108 -33.30 -0.34 26.43
C GLU A 108 -34.36 -1.42 26.63
#